data_AF-A0A6J0SFC0-F1
#
_entry.id   AF-A0A6J0SFC0-F1
#
_cell.length_a   1.000
_cell.length_b   1.000
_cell.length_c   1.000
_cell.angle_alpha   90.00
_cell.angle_beta   90.00
_cell.angle_gamma   90.00
#
_symmetry.space_group_name_H-M   'P 1'
#
loop_
_entity.id
_entity.type
_entity.pdbx_description
1 polymer ?
#
loop_
_entity_poly.entity_id
_entity_poly.type
_entity_poly.pdbx_seq_one_letter_code
_entity_poly.pdbx_strand_id
1 'polypeptide(L)'
;MDQFKDALVHGLRLQKANVTLDPDTAHLQLIVSEDRKSVTCGSKSQDLPDNPKRFAKHVIVLGQERFTAGRHFWDIVVGSEEQWLVGVTRESVERKDPVVWSPKGGILAVGKWGGEYSSTSHPTFTCLSPSDDLKRIRVSLNCAAGRVAFYNADTADHLYTFSEASFVGETFLPLFDVFRKGHVRISP
;
A
#
# COMPACT_ATOMS: atom_id res chain seq x y z
N MET A 1 2.91 28.19 25.69
CA MET A 1 4.24 27.75 25.24
C MET A 1 4.06 26.34 24.72
N ASP A 2 3.61 26.20 23.47
CA ASP A 2 3.49 24.90 22.76
C ASP A 2 3.16 25.08 21.27
N GLN A 3 2.79 26.29 20.81
CA GLN A 3 2.64 26.60 19.39
C GLN A 3 3.95 26.72 18.58
N PHE A 4 5.12 26.51 19.20
CA PHE A 4 6.43 26.71 18.56
C PHE A 4 7.23 25.42 18.34
N LYS A 5 6.62 24.23 18.47
CA LYS A 5 7.27 22.96 18.08
C LYS A 5 6.72 22.33 16.80
N ASP A 6 5.48 22.64 16.41
CA ASP A 6 4.95 22.19 15.11
C ASP A 6 5.57 22.94 13.92
N ALA A 7 6.11 24.14 14.14
CA ALA A 7 6.78 24.92 13.09
C ALA A 7 8.17 24.38 12.70
N LEU A 8 8.78 23.48 13.49
CA LEU A 8 9.97 22.73 13.04
C LEU A 8 9.61 21.57 12.09
N VAL A 9 8.32 21.24 11.97
CA VAL A 9 7.77 20.25 11.01
C VAL A 9 7.42 20.89 9.66
N HIS A 10 7.59 22.21 9.51
CA HIS A 10 7.35 22.94 8.26
C HIS A 10 8.41 22.74 7.16
N GLY A 11 9.49 21.99 7.41
CA GLY A 11 10.59 21.82 6.44
C GLY A 11 10.38 20.76 5.35
N LEU A 12 9.42 19.84 5.49
CA LEU A 12 9.25 18.73 4.54
C LEU A 12 7.93 18.83 3.78
N ARG A 13 7.90 19.61 2.69
CA ARG A 13 6.73 19.68 1.79
C ARG A 13 6.22 18.26 1.46
N LEU A 14 4.90 18.04 1.49
CA LEU A 14 4.32 16.77 1.03
C LEU A 14 4.59 16.63 -0.48
N GLN A 15 5.26 15.54 -0.87
CA GLN A 15 5.75 15.32 -2.23
C GLN A 15 4.91 14.25 -2.93
N LYS A 16 4.48 14.52 -4.16
CA LYS A 16 3.85 13.49 -4.98
C LYS A 16 4.93 12.51 -5.45
N ALA A 17 4.79 11.25 -5.08
CA ALA A 17 5.71 10.19 -5.47
C ALA A 17 5.28 9.58 -6.81
N ASN A 18 6.25 9.40 -7.71
CA ASN A 18 6.04 8.69 -8.97
C ASN A 18 6.24 7.18 -8.76
N VAL A 19 5.27 6.51 -8.12
CA VAL A 19 5.40 5.07 -7.80
C VAL A 19 5.31 4.21 -9.06
N THR A 20 6.18 3.21 -9.18
CA THR A 20 6.15 2.19 -10.24
C THR A 20 6.25 0.79 -9.64
N LEU A 21 5.57 -0.17 -10.25
CA LEU A 21 5.55 -1.56 -9.78
C LEU A 21 6.89 -2.26 -10.08
N ASP A 22 7.32 -3.17 -9.20
CA ASP A 22 8.52 -3.99 -9.36
C ASP A 22 8.17 -5.43 -9.78
N PRO A 23 8.35 -5.80 -11.07
CA PRO A 23 8.07 -7.15 -11.56
C PRO A 23 8.88 -8.27 -10.88
N ASP A 24 10.05 -7.96 -10.29
CA ASP A 24 10.84 -8.96 -9.57
C ASP A 24 10.15 -9.41 -8.28
N THR A 25 9.33 -8.53 -7.70
CA THR A 25 8.58 -8.80 -6.46
C THR A 25 7.24 -9.48 -6.73
N ALA A 26 6.67 -9.27 -7.91
CA ALA A 26 5.31 -9.70 -8.24
C ALA A 26 5.15 -11.22 -8.13
N HIS A 27 4.13 -11.66 -7.39
CA HIS A 27 3.69 -13.05 -7.41
C HIS A 27 3.41 -13.54 -8.83
N LEU A 28 3.65 -14.82 -9.14
CA LEU A 28 3.59 -15.35 -10.51
C LEU A 28 2.22 -15.19 -11.20
N GLN A 29 1.14 -15.08 -10.44
CA GLN A 29 -0.20 -14.81 -10.99
C GLN A 29 -0.46 -13.34 -11.34
N LEU A 30 0.39 -12.40 -10.92
CA LEU A 30 0.18 -10.99 -11.18
C LEU A 30 0.82 -10.58 -12.51
N ILE A 31 0.03 -9.94 -13.35
CA ILE A 31 0.47 -9.36 -14.62
C ILE A 31 0.64 -7.86 -14.38
N VAL A 32 1.90 -7.40 -14.45
CA VAL A 32 2.27 -5.99 -14.36
C VAL A 32 2.30 -5.39 -15.77
N SER A 33 1.70 -4.23 -15.97
CA SER A 33 1.70 -3.54 -17.26
C SER A 33 3.10 -3.06 -17.67
N GLU A 34 3.31 -2.85 -18.96
CA GLU A 34 4.58 -2.37 -19.51
C GLU A 34 5.02 -1.02 -18.92
N ASP A 35 4.05 -0.10 -18.70
CA ASP A 35 4.28 1.20 -18.04
C ASP A 35 4.57 1.08 -16.52
N ARG A 36 4.47 -0.14 -15.97
CA ARG A 36 4.60 -0.45 -14.53
C ARG A 36 3.66 0.35 -13.63
N LYS A 37 2.51 0.79 -14.16
CA LYS A 37 1.50 1.54 -13.41
C LYS A 37 0.28 0.72 -13.05
N SER A 38 0.02 -0.39 -13.73
CA SER A 38 -1.13 -1.25 -13.50
C SER A 38 -0.72 -2.66 -13.14
N VAL A 39 -1.52 -3.30 -12.31
CA VAL A 39 -1.43 -4.72 -12.00
C VAL A 39 -2.81 -5.36 -12.04
N THR A 40 -2.88 -6.54 -12.65
CA THR A 40 -4.07 -7.39 -12.69
C THR A 40 -3.74 -8.80 -12.24
N CYS A 41 -4.72 -9.51 -11.69
CA CYS A 41 -4.58 -10.92 -11.36
C CYS A 41 -4.93 -11.79 -12.59
N GLY A 42 -3.97 -12.57 -13.06
CA GLY A 42 -4.13 -13.49 -14.18
C GLY A 42 -4.80 -14.80 -13.76
N SER A 43 -5.39 -15.50 -14.72
CA SER A 43 -6.06 -16.79 -14.47
C SER A 43 -5.09 -17.96 -14.22
N LYS A 44 -3.81 -17.80 -14.55
CA LYS A 44 -2.76 -18.81 -14.43
C LYS A 44 -1.47 -18.14 -13.96
N SER A 45 -0.63 -18.90 -13.26
CA SER A 45 0.72 -18.46 -12.93
C SER A 45 1.55 -18.35 -14.22
N GLN A 46 2.35 -17.29 -14.30
CA GLN A 46 3.34 -17.11 -15.35
C GLN A 46 4.54 -18.05 -15.13
N ASP A 47 5.19 -18.42 -16.24
CA ASP A 47 6.42 -19.18 -16.24
C ASP A 47 7.62 -18.22 -16.13
N LEU A 48 7.87 -17.75 -14.90
CA LEU A 48 8.98 -16.87 -14.57
C LEU A 48 9.87 -17.53 -13.51
N PRO A 49 11.19 -17.29 -13.53
CA PRO A 49 12.07 -17.82 -12.51
C PRO A 49 11.70 -17.27 -11.13
N ASP A 50 11.81 -18.14 -10.11
CA ASP A 50 11.74 -17.69 -8.74
C ASP A 50 13.00 -16.90 -8.37
N ASN A 51 12.83 -15.91 -7.51
CA ASN A 51 13.91 -15.10 -6.97
C ASN A 51 13.59 -14.70 -5.52
N PRO A 52 14.58 -14.34 -4.68
CA PRO A 52 14.34 -14.03 -3.27
C PRO A 52 13.35 -12.88 -3.00
N LYS A 53 13.20 -11.93 -3.95
CA LYS A 53 12.30 -10.79 -3.80
C LYS A 53 10.84 -11.13 -4.08
N ARG A 54 10.58 -12.23 -4.80
CA ARG A 54 9.24 -12.61 -5.28
C ARG A 54 8.38 -13.17 -4.16
N PHE A 55 7.15 -12.66 -4.06
CA PHE A 55 6.13 -13.25 -3.19
C PHE A 55 5.69 -14.61 -3.71
N ALA A 56 5.70 -15.63 -2.84
CA ALA A 56 5.38 -17.01 -3.21
C ALA A 56 3.98 -17.48 -2.77
N LYS A 57 3.42 -16.90 -1.70
CA LYS A 57 2.15 -17.36 -1.09
C LYS A 57 0.98 -16.40 -1.28
N HIS A 58 1.25 -15.12 -1.43
CA HIS A 58 0.24 -14.08 -1.57
C HIS A 58 0.41 -13.35 -2.90
N VAL A 59 -0.71 -12.95 -3.51
CA VAL A 59 -0.76 -12.21 -4.79
C VAL A 59 -0.42 -10.73 -4.57
N ILE A 60 0.81 -10.51 -4.11
CA ILE A 60 1.39 -9.21 -3.79
C ILE A 60 2.41 -8.80 -4.85
N VAL A 61 2.47 -7.51 -5.13
CA VAL A 61 3.57 -6.82 -5.82
C VAL A 61 3.92 -5.55 -5.04
N LEU A 62 5.21 -5.19 -5.03
CA LEU A 62 5.70 -3.96 -4.39
C LEU A 62 6.01 -2.87 -5.41
N GLY A 63 6.07 -1.63 -4.93
CA GLY A 63 6.69 -0.53 -5.66
C GLY A 63 8.21 -0.66 -5.70
N GLN A 64 8.84 -0.08 -6.73
CA GLN A 64 10.30 0.01 -6.84
C GLN A 64 10.88 1.07 -5.90
N GLU A 65 10.10 2.11 -5.60
CA GLU A 65 10.51 3.26 -4.82
C GLU A 65 10.63 2.89 -3.34
N ARG A 66 11.74 3.31 -2.74
CA ARG A 66 12.07 3.15 -1.33
C ARG A 66 11.98 4.49 -0.63
N PHE A 67 11.14 4.58 0.39
CA PHE A 67 11.00 5.80 1.19
C PHE A 67 11.62 5.59 2.57
N THR A 68 12.67 6.33 2.87
CA THR A 68 13.35 6.31 4.19
C THR A 68 13.21 7.63 4.94
N ALA A 69 12.86 8.71 4.24
CA ALA A 69 12.71 10.04 4.79
C ALA A 69 11.68 10.86 4.00
N GLY A 70 11.22 11.96 4.60
CA GLY A 70 10.29 12.88 3.96
C GLY A 70 8.81 12.52 4.14
N ARG A 71 7.97 13.27 3.43
CA ARG A 71 6.52 13.07 3.37
C ARG A 71 6.12 12.88 1.92
N HIS A 72 5.49 11.76 1.62
CA HIS A 72 5.18 11.33 0.25
C HIS A 72 3.70 10.99 0.13
N PHE A 73 3.14 11.18 -1.06
CA PHE A 73 1.82 10.64 -1.38
C PHE A 73 1.75 10.14 -2.81
N TRP A 74 0.87 9.18 -3.05
CA TRP A 74 0.49 8.73 -4.38
C TRP A 74 -0.98 8.33 -4.36
N ASP A 75 -1.61 8.44 -5.52
CA ASP A 75 -3.01 8.09 -5.70
C ASP A 75 -3.13 6.79 -6.49
N ILE A 76 -4.10 5.98 -6.12
CA ILE A 76 -4.31 4.65 -6.65
C ILE A 76 -5.75 4.53 -7.09
N VAL A 77 -5.98 4.25 -8.36
CA VAL A 77 -7.29 3.90 -8.91
C VAL A 77 -7.55 2.43 -8.61
N VAL A 78 -8.71 2.15 -8.03
CA VAL A 78 -9.16 0.81 -7.62
C VAL A 78 -10.53 0.52 -8.23
N GLY A 79 -10.81 -0.74 -8.56
CA GLY A 79 -12.13 -1.15 -9.04
C GLY A 79 -13.15 -1.28 -7.91
N SER A 80 -14.41 -0.92 -8.21
CA SER A 80 -15.51 -0.98 -7.24
C SER A 80 -15.93 -2.41 -6.91
N GLU A 81 -15.93 -3.32 -7.88
CA GLU A 81 -16.37 -4.72 -7.70
C GLU A 81 -15.22 -5.68 -7.34
N GLU A 82 -14.05 -5.13 -7.04
CA GLU A 82 -12.80 -5.85 -7.04
C GLU A 82 -12.26 -6.08 -5.63
N GLN A 83 -11.52 -7.18 -5.48
CA GLN A 83 -10.79 -7.48 -4.25
C GLN A 83 -9.37 -6.96 -4.38
N TRP A 84 -9.02 -6.02 -3.51
CA TRP A 84 -7.72 -5.37 -3.50
C TRP A 84 -7.33 -4.95 -2.10
N LEU A 85 -6.03 -4.80 -1.89
CA LEU A 85 -5.44 -4.19 -0.69
C LEU A 85 -4.25 -3.34 -1.11
N VAL A 86 -4.17 -2.13 -0.57
CA VAL A 86 -3.15 -1.15 -0.91
C VAL A 86 -2.59 -0.49 0.33
N GLY A 87 -1.29 -0.21 0.32
CA GLY A 87 -0.64 0.41 1.46
C GLY A 87 0.86 0.46 1.34
N VAL A 88 1.52 0.28 2.48
CA VAL A 88 2.98 0.21 2.57
C VAL A 88 3.40 -1.01 3.38
N THR A 89 4.63 -1.45 3.12
CA THR A 89 5.30 -2.47 3.89
C THR A 89 6.72 -2.03 4.22
N ARG A 90 7.33 -2.59 5.27
CA ARG A 90 8.77 -2.48 5.48
C ARG A 90 9.54 -3.39 4.52
N GLU A 91 10.77 -3.02 4.17
CA GLU A 91 11.59 -3.78 3.23
C GLU A 91 11.84 -5.24 3.65
N SER A 92 11.89 -5.48 4.97
CA SER A 92 12.14 -6.78 5.61
C SER A 92 10.91 -7.70 5.70
N VAL A 93 9.80 -7.36 5.05
CA VAL A 93 8.58 -8.20 5.04
C VAL A 93 8.88 -9.61 4.50
N GLU A 94 8.26 -10.62 5.13
CA GLU A 94 8.30 -12.01 4.68
C GLU A 94 7.72 -12.14 3.27
N ARG A 95 8.37 -12.93 2.40
CA ARG A 95 7.98 -13.05 0.98
C ARG A 95 7.77 -14.50 0.55
N LYS A 96 8.36 -15.46 1.26
CA LYS A 96 8.33 -16.88 0.91
C LYS A 96 7.29 -17.65 1.70
N ASP A 97 7.06 -17.24 2.93
CA ASP A 97 6.00 -17.78 3.79
C ASP A 97 4.76 -16.87 3.84
N PRO A 98 3.63 -17.36 4.38
CA PRO A 98 2.43 -16.55 4.55
C PRO A 98 2.71 -15.29 5.37
N VAL A 99 2.26 -14.13 4.89
CA VAL A 99 2.46 -12.85 5.58
C VAL A 99 1.47 -12.69 6.72
N VAL A 100 1.88 -11.96 7.75
CA VAL A 100 0.98 -11.54 8.83
C VAL A 100 0.41 -10.17 8.47
N TRP A 101 -0.89 -10.11 8.17
CA TRP A 101 -1.61 -8.89 7.77
C TRP A 101 -1.82 -7.92 8.94
N SER A 102 -0.74 -7.33 9.43
CA SER A 102 -0.73 -6.42 10.57
C SER A 102 0.53 -5.56 10.61
N PRO A 103 0.53 -4.47 11.41
CA PRO A 103 1.74 -3.71 11.71
C PRO A 103 2.90 -4.58 12.20
N LYS A 104 2.64 -5.60 13.04
CA LYS A 104 3.68 -6.52 13.54
C LYS A 104 4.32 -7.33 12.42
N GLY A 105 3.53 -7.71 11.42
CA GLY A 105 4.01 -8.37 10.20
C GLY A 105 4.73 -7.43 9.23
N GLY A 106 4.74 -6.12 9.50
CA GLY A 106 5.39 -5.12 8.66
C GLY A 106 4.48 -4.49 7.62
N ILE A 107 3.17 -4.74 7.65
CA ILE A 107 2.22 -4.28 6.64
C ILE A 107 1.23 -3.29 7.25
N LEU A 108 1.10 -2.12 6.61
CA LEU A 108 0.14 -1.07 6.94
C LEU A 108 -0.71 -0.78 5.70
N ALA A 109 -1.90 -1.34 5.62
CA ALA A 109 -2.72 -1.29 4.42
C ALA A 109 -4.22 -1.24 4.71
N VAL A 110 -4.98 -0.82 3.69
CA VAL A 110 -6.44 -0.90 3.65
C VAL A 110 -6.86 -1.66 2.40
N GLY A 111 -8.00 -2.34 2.46
CA GLY A 111 -8.49 -3.14 1.34
C GLY A 111 -10.00 -3.26 1.30
N LYS A 112 -10.49 -3.79 0.17
CA LYS A 112 -11.88 -4.20 -0.02
C LYS A 112 -11.94 -5.72 -0.17
N TRP A 113 -12.74 -6.38 0.65
CA TRP A 113 -12.95 -7.83 0.59
C TRP A 113 -14.41 -8.18 0.85
N GLY A 114 -15.04 -8.94 -0.05
CA GLY A 114 -16.44 -9.33 0.10
C GLY A 114 -17.43 -8.17 0.12
N GLY A 115 -17.06 -7.02 -0.46
CA GLY A 115 -17.85 -5.78 -0.43
C GLY A 115 -17.52 -4.85 0.74
N GLU A 116 -16.82 -5.33 1.76
CA GLU A 116 -16.49 -4.56 2.96
C GLU A 116 -15.09 -3.95 2.87
N TYR A 117 -14.93 -2.74 3.42
CA TYR A 117 -13.64 -2.07 3.50
C TYR A 117 -13.03 -2.29 4.89
N SER A 118 -11.73 -2.58 4.95
CA SER A 118 -11.06 -2.81 6.24
C SER A 118 -9.59 -2.44 6.22
N SER A 119 -9.03 -2.16 7.39
CA SER A 119 -7.59 -1.98 7.60
C SER A 119 -6.92 -3.27 8.05
N THR A 120 -5.66 -3.49 7.68
CA THR A 120 -4.83 -4.58 8.21
C THR A 120 -4.57 -4.40 9.70
N SER A 121 -5.29 -5.10 10.57
CA SER A 121 -5.00 -5.17 11.99
C SER A 121 -5.28 -6.58 12.48
N HIS A 122 -4.25 -7.24 13.01
CA HIS A 122 -4.39 -8.52 13.70
C HIS A 122 -4.28 -8.26 15.21
N PRO A 123 -5.21 -8.75 16.06
CA PRO A 123 -6.16 -9.83 15.78
C PRO A 123 -7.50 -9.43 15.15
N THR A 124 -7.90 -8.16 15.15
CA THR A 124 -9.19 -7.73 14.56
C THR A 124 -8.99 -6.61 13.56
N PHE A 125 -9.41 -6.85 12.31
CA PHE A 125 -9.45 -5.85 11.24
C PHE A 125 -10.39 -4.70 11.66
N THR A 126 -10.01 -3.46 11.37
CA THR A 126 -10.92 -2.32 11.60
C THR A 126 -11.77 -2.14 10.35
N CYS A 127 -13.10 -2.26 10.50
CA CYS A 127 -14.03 -1.97 9.41
C CYS A 127 -13.99 -0.47 9.09
N LEU A 128 -13.96 -0.16 7.79
CA LEU A 128 -14.01 1.19 7.27
C LEU A 128 -15.38 1.38 6.59
N SER A 129 -16.01 2.52 6.85
CA SER A 129 -17.32 2.85 6.29
C SER A 129 -17.21 4.12 5.44
N PRO A 130 -16.65 4.04 4.22
CA PRO A 130 -16.64 5.19 3.33
C PRO A 130 -18.09 5.58 2.96
N SER A 131 -18.31 6.87 2.68
CA SER A 131 -19.62 7.41 2.31
C SER A 131 -20.14 6.87 0.98
N ASP A 132 -19.23 6.59 0.04
CA ASP A 132 -19.48 6.04 -1.29
C ASP A 132 -18.42 4.99 -1.63
N ASP A 133 -18.65 4.25 -2.71
CA ASP A 133 -17.65 3.31 -3.23
C ASP A 133 -16.35 4.01 -3.62
N LEU A 134 -15.22 3.51 -3.09
CA LEU A 134 -13.91 4.06 -3.35
C LEU A 134 -13.47 3.73 -4.79
N LYS A 135 -13.21 4.78 -5.58
CA LYS A 135 -12.64 4.66 -6.93
C LYS A 135 -11.16 5.04 -6.97
N ARG A 136 -10.75 5.92 -6.06
CA ARG A 136 -9.38 6.39 -5.97
C ARG A 136 -8.97 6.64 -4.52
N ILE A 137 -7.83 6.07 -4.13
CA ILE A 137 -7.30 6.12 -2.78
C ILE A 137 -5.97 6.86 -2.78
N ARG A 138 -5.84 7.84 -1.91
CA ARG A 138 -4.57 8.50 -1.63
C ARG A 138 -3.89 7.82 -0.46
N VAL A 139 -2.66 7.37 -0.67
CA VAL A 139 -1.76 6.95 0.40
C VAL A 139 -0.86 8.14 0.73
N SER A 140 -0.83 8.54 2.00
CA SER A 140 0.02 9.63 2.51
C SER A 140 0.95 9.10 3.59
N LEU A 141 2.24 9.06 3.28
CA LEU A 141 3.30 8.53 4.12
C LEU A 141 4.11 9.65 4.78
N ASN A 142 4.31 9.55 6.09
CA ASN A 142 5.29 10.33 6.84
C ASN A 142 6.33 9.38 7.43
N CYS A 143 7.51 9.34 6.79
CA CYS A 143 8.57 8.39 7.15
C CYS A 143 9.12 8.65 8.55
N ALA A 144 9.34 9.93 8.89
CA ALA A 144 9.92 10.32 10.18
C ALA A 144 9.01 9.96 11.37
N ALA A 145 7.69 9.95 11.15
CA ALA A 145 6.71 9.63 12.18
C ALA A 145 6.25 8.16 12.16
N GLY A 146 6.74 7.32 11.24
CA GLY A 146 6.23 5.95 11.11
C GLY A 146 4.71 5.90 10.84
N ARG A 147 4.19 6.90 10.13
CA ARG A 147 2.74 7.14 9.99
C ARG A 147 2.32 7.04 8.54
N VAL A 148 1.25 6.28 8.27
CA VAL A 148 0.57 6.25 6.97
C VAL A 148 -0.91 6.55 7.15
N ALA A 149 -1.43 7.44 6.32
CA ALA A 149 -2.84 7.81 6.30
C ALA A 149 -3.43 7.55 4.91
N PHE A 150 -4.69 7.14 4.90
CA PHE A 150 -5.46 6.79 3.72
C PHE A 150 -6.64 7.74 3.59
N TYR A 151 -6.90 8.19 2.36
CA TYR A 151 -7.98 9.10 2.05
C TYR A 151 -8.71 8.66 0.77
N ASN A 152 -9.99 9.01 0.67
CA ASN A 152 -10.64 9.09 -0.62
C ASN A 152 -10.00 10.25 -1.38
N ALA A 153 -9.36 9.97 -2.52
CA ALA A 153 -8.62 11.00 -3.25
C ALA A 153 -9.54 12.00 -3.97
N ASP A 154 -10.81 11.63 -4.19
CA ASP A 154 -11.79 12.44 -4.91
C ASP A 154 -12.49 13.44 -4.00
N THR A 155 -12.83 13.02 -2.78
CA THR A 155 -13.54 13.84 -1.79
C THR A 155 -12.61 14.43 -0.72
N ALA A 156 -11.37 13.94 -0.64
CA ALA A 156 -10.41 14.22 0.42
C ALA A 156 -10.84 13.69 1.81
N ASP A 157 -11.88 12.85 1.89
CA ASP A 157 -12.32 12.25 3.14
C ASP A 157 -11.26 11.32 3.72
N HIS A 158 -11.03 11.44 5.03
CA HIS A 158 -10.13 10.55 5.76
C HIS A 158 -10.76 9.16 5.90
N LEU A 159 -9.98 8.12 5.58
CA LEU A 159 -10.43 6.72 5.69
C LEU A 159 -9.82 6.05 6.91
N TYR A 160 -8.50 6.08 7.04
CA TYR A 160 -7.78 5.41 8.12
C TYR A 160 -6.38 5.98 8.34
N THR A 161 -5.83 5.83 9.54
CA THR A 161 -4.45 6.19 9.85
C THR A 161 -3.81 5.08 10.69
N PHE A 162 -2.65 4.61 10.27
CA PHE A 162 -1.72 3.87 11.13
C PHE A 162 -0.66 4.82 11.68
N SER A 163 -0.37 4.69 12.97
CA SER A 163 0.69 5.45 13.65
C SER A 163 1.50 4.48 14.50
N GLU A 164 2.55 3.91 13.91
CA GLU A 164 3.25 2.77 14.47
C GLU A 164 4.70 3.15 14.80
N ALA A 165 5.02 3.26 16.09
CA ALA A 165 6.35 3.64 16.54
C ALA A 165 7.44 2.67 16.05
N SER A 166 7.10 1.40 15.85
CA SER A 166 8.02 0.38 15.32
C SER A 166 8.40 0.57 13.84
N PHE A 167 7.76 1.50 13.14
CA PHE A 167 8.08 1.84 11.74
C PHE A 167 8.95 3.09 11.63
N VAL A 168 9.27 3.78 12.73
CA VAL A 168 10.15 4.95 12.70
C VAL A 168 11.56 4.51 12.32
N GLY A 169 12.10 5.07 11.24
CA GLY A 169 13.43 4.75 10.72
C GLY A 169 13.48 3.57 9.75
N GLU A 170 12.35 2.93 9.45
CA GLU A 170 12.25 1.85 8.46
C GLU A 170 12.31 2.37 7.01
N THR A 171 12.62 1.45 6.09
CA THR A 171 12.41 1.65 4.65
C THR A 171 11.01 1.20 4.28
N PHE A 172 10.19 2.12 3.79
CA PHE A 172 8.84 1.84 3.31
C PHE A 172 8.84 1.55 1.80
N LEU A 173 8.12 0.50 1.41
CA LEU A 173 7.83 0.13 0.04
C LEU A 173 6.32 0.20 -0.18
N PRO A 174 5.81 0.79 -1.27
CA PRO A 174 4.41 0.66 -1.66
C PRO A 174 4.04 -0.81 -1.82
N LEU A 175 2.85 -1.19 -1.38
CA LEU A 175 2.34 -2.56 -1.42
C LEU A 175 0.98 -2.59 -2.12
N PHE A 176 0.81 -3.54 -3.02
CA PHE A 176 -0.42 -3.79 -3.75
C PHE A 176 -0.71 -5.29 -3.77
N ASP A 177 -1.90 -5.67 -3.32
CA ASP A 177 -2.44 -7.02 -3.40
C ASP A 177 -3.74 -6.97 -4.22
N VAL A 178 -3.84 -7.85 -5.21
CA VAL A 178 -4.96 -7.86 -6.16
C VAL A 178 -5.44 -9.28 -6.39
N PHE A 179 -6.73 -9.53 -6.14
CA PHE A 179 -7.33 -10.87 -6.19
C PHE A 179 -8.38 -10.99 -7.30
N ARG A 180 -8.49 -12.19 -7.89
CA ARG A 180 -9.52 -12.57 -8.87
C ARG A 180 -9.55 -11.65 -10.10
N LYS A 181 -10.59 -10.84 -10.24
CA LYS A 181 -10.77 -9.87 -11.34
C LYS A 181 -10.25 -8.48 -10.97
N GLY A 182 -9.57 -8.36 -9.84
CA GLY A 182 -9.04 -7.09 -9.38
C GLY A 182 -8.02 -6.49 -10.33
N HIS A 183 -8.04 -5.17 -10.37
CA HIS A 183 -7.16 -4.30 -11.10
C HIS A 183 -6.86 -3.08 -10.23
N VAL A 184 -5.58 -2.78 -10.12
CA VAL A 184 -5.10 -1.57 -9.47
C VAL A 184 -4.25 -0.78 -10.45
N ARG A 185 -4.45 0.53 -10.51
CA ARG A 185 -3.61 1.44 -11.31
C ARG A 185 -3.12 2.61 -10.47
N ILE A 186 -1.82 2.79 -10.41
CA ILE A 186 -1.19 3.99 -9.83
C ILE A 186 -1.49 5.16 -10.75
N SER A 187 -2.08 6.22 -10.19
CA SER A 187 -2.34 7.47 -10.90
C SER A 187 -1.02 8.16 -11.26
N PRO A 188 -0.89 8.72 -12.48
CA PRO A 188 0.16 9.70 -12.77
C PRO A 188 0.09 10.88 -11.81
#